data_AF-A0AAD5IAZ8-F1
#
_entry.id   AF-A0AAD5IAZ8-F1
#
_cell.length_a   1.000
_cell.length_b   1.000
_cell.length_c   1.000
_cell.angle_alpha   90.00
_cell.angle_beta   90.00
_cell.angle_gamma   90.00
#
_symmetry.space_group_name_H-M   'P 1'
#
loop_
_entity.id
_entity.type
_entity.pdbx_description
1 polymer ?
#
loop_
_entity_poly.entity_id
_entity_poly.type
_entity_poly.pdbx_seq_one_letter_code
_entity_poly.pdbx_strand_id
1 'polypeptide(L)'
;MSLEEIDTNVTTFPQSSYQCQTLMTLKQGPCSSDLPDLSSLTLLTTMELTDVWLPDCDFFPRCLVLENLSIIDCQSLTTLKISAPRFVRLIISNYRSFKKNRNGKFVRTAPNDGKIVIAAPRLKFFNLKKLDPLVLSMDDCPTLEKVDISMSQPFCQKIGDKKQTFILDMFHMIEGIFHVKSLRISLNFVKEKFIMCCNNVDEETKIVVLNKEIREEQLVGLATILEEI
;
A
#
# COMPACT_ATOMS: atom_id res chain seq x y z
N MET A 1 -13.70 -33.28 4.05
CA MET A 1 -13.77 -32.04 4.85
C MET A 1 -13.14 -30.97 3.97
N SER A 2 -13.93 -30.06 3.38
CA SER A 2 -13.42 -28.95 2.56
C SER A 2 -13.13 -27.77 3.48
N LEU A 3 -11.88 -27.32 3.49
CA LEU A 3 -11.45 -26.16 4.25
C LEU A 3 -11.27 -25.03 3.24
N GLU A 4 -12.12 -24.01 3.32
CA GLU A 4 -12.19 -22.91 2.34
C GLU A 4 -11.48 -21.65 2.82
N GLU A 5 -11.37 -21.47 4.14
CA GLU A 5 -10.68 -20.37 4.81
C GLU A 5 -9.78 -20.90 5.92
N ILE A 6 -8.57 -20.34 6.00
CA ILE A 6 -7.65 -20.57 7.11
C ILE A 6 -7.15 -19.23 7.63
N ASP A 7 -7.28 -19.05 8.94
CA ASP A 7 -6.61 -17.99 9.69
C ASP A 7 -5.51 -18.64 10.53
N THR A 8 -4.26 -18.32 10.19
CA THR A 8 -3.09 -18.71 10.96
C THR A 8 -2.54 -17.52 11.73
N ASN A 9 -3.34 -17.00 12.65
CA ASN A 9 -2.89 -16.33 13.87
C ASN A 9 -1.98 -17.22 14.77
N VAL A 10 -1.55 -18.38 14.27
CA VAL A 10 -0.62 -19.33 14.89
C VAL A 10 0.72 -19.21 14.17
N THR A 11 1.81 -19.23 14.93
CA THR A 11 3.19 -18.96 14.47
C THR A 11 3.72 -19.87 13.35
N THR A 12 3.01 -20.94 13.00
CA THR A 12 3.36 -21.85 11.90
C THR A 12 2.11 -22.32 11.15
N PHE A 13 2.13 -22.18 9.83
CA PHE A 13 1.09 -22.71 8.96
C PHE A 13 1.29 -24.23 8.83
N PRO A 14 0.28 -25.07 9.11
CA PRO A 14 0.43 -26.52 9.05
C PRO A 14 0.80 -26.95 7.63
N GLN A 15 1.82 -27.81 7.50
CA GLN A 15 2.22 -28.29 6.17
C GLN A 15 1.09 -28.99 5.40
N SER A 16 0.17 -29.65 6.13
CA SER A 16 -1.03 -30.27 5.56
C SER A 16 -2.00 -29.28 4.92
N SER A 17 -2.00 -28.02 5.36
CA SER A 17 -2.86 -26.98 4.82
C SER A 17 -2.43 -26.52 3.41
N TYR A 18 -1.16 -26.71 3.01
CA TYR A 18 -0.71 -26.46 1.63
C TYR A 18 -1.22 -27.50 0.62
N GLN A 19 -1.70 -28.63 1.11
CA GLN A 19 -2.32 -29.69 0.31
C GLN A 19 -3.83 -29.47 0.17
N CYS A 20 -4.38 -28.43 0.81
CA CYS A 20 -5.79 -28.11 0.74
C CYS A 20 -6.14 -27.45 -0.59
N GLN A 21 -6.54 -28.28 -1.56
CA GLN A 21 -6.92 -27.83 -2.90
C GLN A 21 -8.20 -26.97 -2.92
N THR A 22 -8.97 -26.96 -1.83
CA THR A 22 -10.21 -26.18 -1.69
C THR A 22 -10.00 -24.81 -1.06
N LEU A 23 -8.78 -24.49 -0.61
CA LEU A 23 -8.51 -23.26 0.12
C LEU A 23 -8.62 -22.05 -0.82
N MET A 24 -9.55 -21.14 -0.50
CA MET A 24 -9.78 -19.91 -1.26
C MET A 24 -9.26 -18.67 -0.56
N THR A 25 -9.25 -18.68 0.78
CA THR A 25 -8.80 -17.57 1.61
C THR A 25 -7.73 -17.99 2.59
N LEU A 26 -6.60 -17.29 2.57
CA LEU A 26 -5.49 -17.48 3.47
C LEU A 26 -5.21 -16.18 4.24
N LYS A 27 -5.34 -16.21 5.56
CA LYS A 27 -4.86 -15.12 6.42
C LYS A 27 -3.66 -15.62 7.22
N GLN A 28 -2.53 -14.99 7.03
CA GLN A 28 -1.28 -15.33 7.70
C GLN A 28 -0.88 -14.18 8.63
N GLY A 29 -0.84 -14.47 9.93
CA GLY A 29 -0.39 -13.55 10.95
C GLY A 29 1.13 -13.55 11.15
N PRO A 30 1.60 -13.04 12.31
CA PRO A 30 3.03 -12.94 12.60
C PRO A 30 3.69 -14.31 12.55
N CYS A 31 4.56 -14.50 11.57
CA CYS A 31 5.26 -15.75 11.35
C CYS A 31 6.76 -15.48 11.20
N SER A 32 7.58 -16.29 11.85
CA SER A 32 9.05 -16.17 11.83
C SER A 32 9.70 -16.86 10.63
N SER A 33 8.92 -17.55 9.79
CA SER A 33 9.42 -18.27 8.62
C SER A 33 9.07 -17.57 7.31
N ASP A 34 9.88 -17.82 6.29
CA ASP A 34 9.68 -17.34 4.91
C ASP A 34 8.26 -17.62 4.41
N LEU A 35 7.77 -16.75 3.52
CA LEU A 35 6.49 -16.96 2.86
C LEU A 35 6.51 -18.33 2.15
N PRO A 36 5.58 -19.23 2.46
CA PRO A 36 5.57 -20.55 1.84
C PRO A 36 5.30 -20.48 0.34
N ASP A 37 5.73 -21.50 -0.39
CA ASP A 37 5.35 -21.63 -1.79
C ASP A 37 3.84 -21.91 -1.90
N LEU A 38 3.10 -20.93 -2.43
CA LEU A 38 1.65 -21.01 -2.62
C LEU A 38 1.26 -21.64 -3.95
N SER A 39 2.22 -22.13 -4.74
CA SER A 39 1.98 -22.68 -6.08
C SER A 39 1.01 -23.88 -6.08
N SER A 40 0.91 -24.62 -4.98
CA SER A 40 -0.02 -25.74 -4.82
C SER A 40 -1.47 -25.34 -4.53
N LEU A 41 -1.71 -24.09 -4.12
CA LEU A 41 -3.03 -23.59 -3.74
C LEU A 41 -3.76 -23.00 -4.95
N THR A 42 -4.19 -23.89 -5.84
CA THR A 42 -4.73 -23.52 -7.17
C THR A 42 -6.07 -22.78 -7.13
N LEU A 43 -6.76 -22.73 -5.99
CA LEU A 43 -8.02 -22.01 -5.80
C LEU A 43 -7.89 -20.77 -4.90
N LEU A 44 -6.67 -20.42 -4.47
CA LEU A 44 -6.45 -19.29 -3.56
C LEU A 44 -6.69 -17.96 -4.26
N THR A 45 -7.86 -17.36 -4.01
CA THR A 45 -8.26 -16.07 -4.60
C THR A 45 -8.00 -14.90 -3.67
N THR A 46 -7.89 -15.13 -2.37
CA THR A 46 -7.74 -14.07 -1.36
C THR A 46 -6.62 -14.39 -0.37
N MET A 47 -5.73 -13.43 -0.16
CA MET A 47 -4.66 -13.54 0.81
C MET A 47 -4.55 -12.29 1.68
N GLU A 48 -4.30 -12.49 2.96
CA GLU A 48 -3.98 -11.43 3.91
C GLU A 48 -2.69 -11.79 4.65
N LEU A 49 -1.76 -10.85 4.68
CA LEU A 49 -0.50 -10.94 5.41
C LEU A 49 -0.51 -9.86 6.48
N THR A 50 -0.32 -10.28 7.74
CA THR A 50 -0.34 -9.39 8.88
C THR A 50 0.93 -9.59 9.72
N ASP A 51 1.67 -8.50 9.96
CA ASP A 51 2.89 -8.50 10.78
C ASP A 51 3.98 -9.49 10.29
N VAL A 52 4.15 -9.59 8.96
CA VAL A 52 5.12 -10.48 8.32
C VAL A 52 6.37 -9.73 7.85
N TRP A 53 7.55 -10.35 7.99
CA TRP A 53 8.78 -9.90 7.35
C TRP A 53 8.84 -10.41 5.90
N LEU A 54 8.68 -9.49 4.96
CA LEU A 54 8.69 -9.76 3.52
C LEU A 54 10.14 -9.67 2.99
N PRO A 55 10.68 -10.75 2.38
CA PRO A 55 11.97 -10.68 1.69
C PRO A 55 11.92 -9.73 0.47
N ASP A 56 13.08 -9.22 0.03
CA ASP A 56 13.20 -8.46 -1.22
C ASP A 56 13.13 -9.43 -2.42
N CYS A 57 11.93 -9.90 -2.74
CA CYS A 57 11.67 -10.75 -3.91
C CYS A 57 10.37 -10.33 -4.62
N ASP A 58 10.14 -10.92 -5.79
CA ASP A 58 8.88 -10.76 -6.50
C ASP A 58 7.81 -11.66 -5.89
N PHE A 59 6.80 -11.05 -5.26
CA PHE A 59 5.73 -11.78 -4.61
C PHE A 59 4.65 -12.19 -5.60
N PHE A 60 4.22 -13.45 -5.47
CA PHE A 60 3.08 -14.05 -6.18
C PHE A 60 3.18 -14.20 -7.72
N PRO A 61 4.36 -14.27 -8.38
CA PRO A 61 4.43 -14.35 -9.84
C PRO A 61 3.76 -15.61 -10.42
N ARG A 62 3.57 -16.64 -9.59
CA ARG A 62 2.95 -17.93 -9.94
C ARG A 62 1.55 -18.11 -9.36
N CYS A 63 1.04 -17.15 -8.58
CA CYS A 63 -0.32 -17.22 -8.04
C CYS A 63 -1.31 -16.75 -9.10
N LEU A 64 -1.54 -17.60 -10.10
CA LEU A 64 -2.29 -17.25 -11.31
C LEU A 64 -3.77 -16.96 -11.07
N VAL A 65 -4.29 -17.32 -9.89
CA VAL A 65 -5.70 -17.16 -9.51
C VAL A 65 -5.92 -16.15 -8.40
N LEU A 66 -4.86 -15.58 -7.83
CA LEU A 66 -4.98 -14.66 -6.70
C LEU A 66 -5.55 -13.31 -7.16
N GLU A 67 -6.68 -12.93 -6.58
CA GLU A 67 -7.45 -11.74 -6.97
C GLU A 67 -7.38 -10.63 -5.93
N ASN A 68 -7.26 -10.98 -4.65
CA ASN A 68 -7.29 -10.03 -3.53
C ASN A 68 -6.07 -10.24 -2.62
N LEU A 69 -5.33 -9.16 -2.36
CA LEU A 69 -4.24 -9.16 -1.40
C LEU A 69 -4.35 -8.00 -0.42
N SER A 70 -4.15 -8.31 0.85
CA SER A 70 -3.98 -7.33 1.92
C SER A 70 -2.62 -7.56 2.58
N ILE A 71 -1.80 -6.51 2.64
CA ILE A 71 -0.53 -6.48 3.40
C ILE A 71 -0.71 -5.47 4.52
N ILE A 72 -0.69 -5.93 5.77
CA ILE A 72 -1.04 -5.14 6.95
C ILE A 72 0.12 -5.26 7.94
N ASP A 73 0.62 -4.13 8.43
CA ASP A 73 1.68 -4.08 9.45
C ASP A 73 2.98 -4.83 9.07
N CYS A 74 3.18 -5.14 7.78
CA CYS A 74 4.33 -5.90 7.30
C CYS A 74 5.56 -5.02 7.08
N GLN A 75 6.73 -5.64 6.99
CA GLN A 75 8.00 -4.94 6.79
C GLN A 75 8.88 -5.65 5.77
N SER A 76 9.68 -4.90 5.01
CA SER A 76 10.68 -5.47 4.08
C SER A 76 11.96 -4.64 4.10
N LEU A 77 12.97 -5.08 3.34
CA LEU A 77 14.24 -4.35 3.31
C LEU A 77 14.10 -3.07 2.49
N THR A 78 14.06 -3.16 1.16
CA THR A 78 14.13 -1.96 0.31
C THR A 78 13.01 -1.87 -0.70
N THR A 79 12.61 -3.00 -1.27
CA THR A 79 11.65 -3.01 -2.38
C THR A 79 10.61 -4.09 -2.17
N LEU A 80 9.35 -3.69 -2.07
CA LEU A 80 8.22 -4.60 -2.18
C LEU A 80 7.78 -4.68 -3.63
N LYS A 81 8.08 -5.80 -4.29
CA LYS A 81 7.66 -6.07 -5.66
C LYS A 81 6.49 -7.06 -5.65
N ILE A 82 5.35 -6.67 -6.20
CA ILE A 82 4.15 -7.51 -6.26
C ILE A 82 3.79 -7.72 -7.72
N SER A 83 3.81 -8.97 -8.18
CA SER A 83 3.39 -9.35 -9.52
C SER A 83 2.32 -10.43 -9.44
N ALA A 84 1.09 -10.14 -9.85
CA ALA A 84 0.14 -11.22 -10.11
C ALA A 84 -0.80 -10.90 -11.28
N PRO A 85 -0.97 -11.84 -12.22
CA PRO A 85 -1.67 -11.59 -13.48
C PRO A 85 -3.19 -11.42 -13.31
N ARG A 86 -3.76 -11.90 -12.19
CA ARG A 86 -5.19 -11.83 -11.91
C ARG A 86 -5.56 -10.95 -10.73
N PHE A 87 -4.61 -10.21 -10.16
CA PHE A 87 -4.91 -9.30 -9.05
C PHE A 87 -5.96 -8.28 -9.48
N VAL A 88 -7.03 -8.16 -8.71
CA VAL A 88 -8.10 -7.18 -8.88
C VAL A 88 -8.01 -6.11 -7.80
N ARG A 89 -7.62 -6.50 -6.57
CA ARG A 89 -7.59 -5.61 -5.42
C ARG A 89 -6.34 -5.78 -4.58
N LEU A 90 -5.69 -4.67 -4.27
CA LEU A 90 -4.52 -4.61 -3.40
C LEU A 90 -4.72 -3.58 -2.29
N ILE A 91 -4.54 -4.02 -1.05
CA ILE A 91 -4.41 -3.15 0.12
C ILE A 91 -3.00 -3.29 0.68
N ILE A 92 -2.35 -2.17 0.93
CA ILE A 92 -1.13 -2.10 1.74
C ILE A 92 -1.36 -1.08 2.86
N SER A 93 -1.17 -1.49 4.11
CA SER A 93 -1.43 -0.67 5.29
C SER A 93 -0.30 -0.78 6.30
N ASN A 94 0.22 0.35 6.79
CA ASN A 94 1.27 0.44 7.80
C ASN A 94 2.52 -0.40 7.46
N TYR A 95 2.86 -0.44 6.17
CA TYR A 95 4.06 -1.12 5.71
C TYR A 95 5.32 -0.34 6.09
N ARG A 96 6.44 -1.03 6.28
CA ARG A 96 7.71 -0.42 6.70
C ARG A 96 8.87 -0.93 5.86
N SER A 97 9.72 -0.03 5.39
CA SER A 97 10.96 -0.37 4.70
C SER A 97 12.17 -0.14 5.61
N PHE A 98 13.14 -1.06 5.55
CA PHE A 98 14.33 -1.11 6.39
C PHE A 98 15.61 -1.39 5.58
N LYS A 99 16.60 -0.51 5.65
CA LYS A 99 17.93 -0.81 5.08
C LYS A 99 18.88 -1.35 6.14
N LYS A 100 19.84 -2.17 5.72
CA LYS A 100 21.01 -2.49 6.55
C LYS A 100 21.97 -1.29 6.51
N ASN A 101 22.35 -0.78 7.68
CA ASN A 101 23.40 0.22 7.76
C ASN A 101 24.79 -0.43 7.60
N ARG A 102 25.85 0.40 7.59
CA ARG A 102 27.25 -0.06 7.47
C ARG A 102 27.68 -1.07 8.54
N ASN A 103 26.98 -1.10 9.68
CA ASN A 103 27.25 -2.00 10.79
C ASN A 103 26.38 -3.27 10.75
N GLY A 104 25.65 -3.50 9.65
CA GLY A 104 24.76 -4.66 9.49
C GLY A 104 23.43 -4.58 10.25
N LYS A 105 23.15 -3.48 10.96
CA LYS A 105 21.91 -3.29 11.71
C LYS A 105 20.79 -2.78 10.80
N PHE A 106 19.59 -3.35 10.95
CA PHE A 106 18.39 -2.85 10.30
C PHE A 106 17.97 -1.50 10.88
N VAL A 107 17.83 -0.52 10.00
CA VAL A 107 17.32 0.82 10.31
C VAL A 107 16.23 1.16 9.33
N ARG A 108 15.22 1.94 9.75
CA ARG A 108 14.19 2.40 8.82
C ARG A 108 14.83 3.16 7.67
N THR A 109 14.32 2.93 6.46
CA THR A 109 14.69 3.74 5.30
C THR A 109 14.27 5.19 5.51
N ALA A 110 15.00 6.11 4.88
CA ALA A 110 14.54 7.49 4.82
C ALA A 110 13.27 7.56 3.95
N PRO A 111 12.50 8.67 4.01
CA PRO A 111 11.46 8.93 3.01
C PRO A 111 12.03 8.78 1.59
N ASN A 112 11.26 8.22 0.67
CA ASN A 112 11.63 8.00 -0.74
C ASN A 112 12.75 6.97 -1.00
N ASP A 113 13.41 6.42 0.03
CA ASP A 113 14.39 5.33 -0.15
C ASP A 113 13.69 3.96 -0.34
N GLY A 114 12.48 3.81 0.20
CA GLY A 114 11.67 2.60 0.03
C GLY A 114 10.95 2.61 -1.31
N LYS A 115 10.76 1.43 -1.91
CA LYS A 115 10.07 1.29 -3.20
C LYS A 115 8.96 0.24 -3.15
N ILE A 116 7.80 0.57 -3.70
CA ILE A 116 6.74 -0.40 -4.01
C ILE A 116 6.61 -0.47 -5.54
N VAL A 117 6.75 -1.67 -6.10
CA VAL A 117 6.57 -1.93 -7.53
C VAL A 117 5.42 -2.90 -7.71
N ILE A 118 4.40 -2.48 -8.45
CA ILE A 118 3.19 -3.27 -8.69
C ILE A 118 3.11 -3.57 -10.19
N ALA A 119 3.11 -4.85 -10.55
CA ALA A 119 2.88 -5.33 -11.91
C ALA A 119 1.63 -6.23 -11.93
N ALA A 120 0.48 -5.63 -12.19
CA ALA A 120 -0.82 -6.30 -12.06
C ALA A 120 -1.82 -5.82 -13.13
N PRO A 121 -1.87 -6.49 -14.30
CA PRO A 121 -2.60 -6.00 -15.48
C PRO A 121 -4.12 -5.97 -15.33
N ARG A 122 -4.66 -6.67 -14.31
CA ARG A 122 -6.10 -6.71 -14.00
C ARG A 122 -6.46 -5.93 -12.75
N LEU A 123 -5.50 -5.20 -12.16
CA LEU A 123 -5.71 -4.46 -10.92
C LEU A 123 -6.72 -3.35 -11.19
N LYS A 124 -7.78 -3.30 -10.38
CA LYS A 124 -8.83 -2.28 -10.45
C LYS A 124 -8.81 -1.35 -9.25
N PHE A 125 -8.48 -1.88 -8.08
CA PHE A 125 -8.55 -1.16 -6.81
C PHE A 125 -7.23 -1.25 -6.07
N PHE A 126 -6.61 -0.10 -5.82
CA PHE A 126 -5.42 0.00 -4.98
C PHE A 126 -5.68 0.91 -3.78
N ASN A 127 -5.32 0.43 -2.59
CA ASN A 127 -5.45 1.19 -1.36
C ASN A 127 -4.15 1.17 -0.57
N LEU A 128 -3.61 2.36 -0.30
CA LEU A 128 -2.38 2.54 0.45
C LEU A 128 -2.67 3.34 1.72
N LYS A 129 -2.38 2.78 2.90
CA LYS A 129 -2.70 3.41 4.19
C LYS A 129 -1.49 3.49 5.12
N LYS A 130 -1.43 4.55 5.93
CA LYS A 130 -0.54 4.70 7.09
C LYS A 130 0.95 4.46 6.75
N LEU A 131 1.41 5.02 5.64
CA LEU A 131 2.77 4.85 5.14
C LEU A 131 3.53 6.18 5.17
N ASP A 132 4.84 6.08 5.40
CA ASP A 132 5.77 7.16 5.10
C ASP A 132 5.92 7.29 3.57
N PRO A 133 6.24 8.49 3.03
CA PRO A 133 6.44 8.67 1.60
C PRO A 133 7.52 7.74 1.06
N LEU A 134 7.24 7.14 -0.10
CA LEU A 134 8.07 6.15 -0.76
C LEU A 134 7.90 6.27 -2.27
N VAL A 135 8.74 5.59 -3.04
CA VAL A 135 8.58 5.53 -4.50
C VAL A 135 7.55 4.46 -4.84
N LEU A 136 6.45 4.84 -5.48
CA LEU A 136 5.42 3.93 -5.97
C LEU A 136 5.51 3.82 -7.50
N SER A 137 5.75 2.61 -7.99
CA SER A 137 5.76 2.28 -9.43
C SER A 137 4.59 1.37 -9.74
N MET A 138 3.78 1.76 -10.73
CA MET A 138 2.69 0.96 -11.26
C MET A 138 3.03 0.58 -12.70
N ASP A 139 3.57 -0.61 -12.85
CA ASP A 139 4.05 -1.10 -14.14
C ASP A 139 2.91 -1.91 -14.77
N ASP A 140 2.41 -1.45 -15.92
CA ASP A 140 1.43 -2.21 -16.72
C ASP A 140 0.12 -2.55 -15.96
N CYS A 141 -0.50 -1.52 -15.36
CA CYS A 141 -1.80 -1.60 -14.66
C CYS A 141 -2.93 -0.88 -15.45
N PRO A 142 -3.24 -1.25 -16.70
CA PRO A 142 -4.14 -0.49 -17.58
C PRO A 142 -5.60 -0.48 -17.11
N THR A 143 -6.00 -1.42 -16.25
CA THR A 143 -7.38 -1.52 -15.74
C THR A 143 -7.59 -0.78 -14.43
N LEU A 144 -6.61 -0.04 -13.92
CA LEU A 144 -6.68 0.60 -12.62
C LEU A 144 -7.76 1.69 -12.61
N GLU A 145 -8.82 1.47 -11.83
CA GLU A 145 -9.98 2.35 -11.81
C GLU A 145 -9.94 3.29 -10.61
N LYS A 146 -9.52 2.78 -9.45
CA LYS A 146 -9.59 3.51 -8.19
C LYS A 146 -8.32 3.34 -7.36
N VAL A 147 -7.80 4.48 -6.92
CA VAL A 147 -6.65 4.57 -6.04
C VAL A 147 -7.02 5.41 -4.82
N ASP A 148 -6.90 4.81 -3.63
CA ASP A 148 -7.11 5.47 -2.35
C ASP A 148 -5.78 5.49 -1.57
N ILE A 149 -5.19 6.67 -1.37
CA ILE A 149 -3.96 6.84 -0.59
C ILE A 149 -4.29 7.64 0.67
N SER A 150 -3.92 7.12 1.83
CA SER A 150 -4.15 7.76 3.12
C SER A 150 -2.89 7.73 3.96
N MET A 151 -2.25 8.87 4.12
CA MET A 151 -1.05 9.02 4.94
C MET A 151 -1.36 9.76 6.24
N SER A 152 -0.50 9.57 7.23
CA SER A 152 -0.48 10.33 8.47
C SER A 152 0.91 10.91 8.64
N GLN A 153 1.00 12.15 9.11
CA GLN A 153 2.27 12.81 9.37
C GLN A 153 3.15 11.90 10.28
N PRO A 154 4.43 11.68 9.95
CA PRO A 154 5.31 10.90 10.80
C PRO A 154 5.46 11.58 12.17
N PHE A 155 5.32 10.78 13.24
CA PHE A 155 5.31 11.24 14.65
C PHE A 155 6.59 11.97 15.11
N CYS A 156 7.65 12.01 14.30
CA CYS A 156 9.00 12.40 14.73
C CYS A 156 9.59 13.65 14.05
N GLN A 157 8.79 14.55 13.47
CA GLN A 157 9.36 15.68 12.71
C GLN A 157 8.90 17.06 13.23
N LYS A 158 9.84 17.81 13.82
CA LYS A 158 9.71 19.23 14.20
C LYS A 158 9.82 20.17 12.98
N ILE A 159 9.00 21.23 13.00
CA ILE A 159 9.04 22.54 12.29
C ILE A 159 8.49 22.57 10.84
N GLY A 160 7.82 23.70 10.51
CA GLY A 160 6.88 23.94 9.39
C GLY A 160 7.37 23.65 7.96
N ASP A 161 8.67 23.76 7.68
CA ASP A 161 9.25 23.48 6.34
C ASP A 161 9.06 22.01 5.91
N LYS A 162 8.82 21.11 6.87
CA LYS A 162 8.62 19.68 6.61
C LYS A 162 7.22 19.32 6.15
N LYS A 163 6.22 20.19 6.38
CA LYS A 163 4.86 19.96 5.87
C LYS A 163 4.86 20.04 4.35
N GLN A 164 5.53 21.06 3.80
CA GLN A 164 5.66 21.28 2.37
C GLN A 164 6.41 20.13 1.70
N THR A 165 7.57 19.77 2.26
CA THR A 165 8.37 18.64 1.78
C THR A 165 7.55 17.34 1.77
N PHE A 166 6.78 17.07 2.83
CA PHE A 166 5.91 15.90 2.89
C PHE A 166 4.78 15.90 1.86
N ILE A 167 4.19 17.07 1.59
CA ILE A 167 3.18 17.23 0.54
C ILE A 167 3.80 17.00 -0.84
N LEU A 168 4.98 17.58 -1.11
CA LEU A 168 5.72 17.40 -2.37
C LEU A 168 6.15 15.93 -2.58
N ASP A 169 6.70 15.29 -1.55
CA ASP A 169 7.06 13.86 -1.59
C ASP A 169 5.85 12.99 -1.96
N MET A 170 4.67 13.33 -1.43
CA MET A 170 3.45 12.64 -1.80
C MET A 170 3.06 12.88 -3.27
N PHE A 171 3.14 14.12 -3.76
CA PHE A 171 2.87 14.42 -5.17
C PHE A 171 3.81 13.65 -6.11
N HIS A 172 5.09 13.51 -5.75
CA HIS A 172 6.02 12.67 -6.49
C HIS A 172 5.66 11.18 -6.43
N MET A 173 5.17 10.68 -5.28
CA MET A 173 4.75 9.27 -5.16
C MET A 173 3.59 8.92 -6.12
N ILE A 174 2.69 9.86 -6.37
CA ILE A 174 1.51 9.62 -7.23
C ILE A 174 1.72 10.03 -8.69
N GLU A 175 2.90 10.53 -9.02
CA GLU A 175 3.26 10.92 -10.37
C GLU A 175 3.07 9.71 -11.30
N GLY A 176 2.28 9.87 -12.37
CA GLY A 176 1.91 8.78 -13.27
C GLY A 176 0.61 8.03 -12.94
N ILE A 177 -0.03 8.28 -11.79
CA ILE A 177 -1.29 7.61 -11.38
C ILE A 177 -2.54 8.44 -11.73
N PHE A 178 -2.38 9.65 -12.28
CA PHE A 178 -3.49 10.56 -12.62
C PHE A 178 -4.44 10.06 -13.72
N HIS A 179 -4.11 8.97 -14.42
CA HIS A 179 -4.97 8.40 -15.48
C HIS A 179 -6.17 7.60 -14.93
N VAL A 180 -6.22 7.27 -13.64
CA VAL A 180 -7.28 6.45 -13.05
C VAL A 180 -8.62 7.20 -12.97
N LYS A 181 -9.74 6.47 -12.93
CA LYS A 181 -11.09 7.09 -12.87
C LYS A 181 -11.31 7.87 -11.58
N SER A 182 -10.82 7.37 -10.46
CA SER A 182 -10.96 7.95 -9.12
C SER A 182 -9.62 7.86 -8.37
N LEU A 183 -9.00 9.01 -8.13
CA LEU A 183 -7.82 9.13 -7.26
C LEU A 183 -8.21 9.94 -6.03
N ARG A 184 -8.09 9.33 -4.84
CA ARG A 184 -8.31 10.00 -3.57
C ARG A 184 -7.07 9.93 -2.72
N ILE A 185 -6.66 11.08 -2.22
CA ILE A 185 -5.50 11.23 -1.36
C ILE A 185 -5.92 11.93 -0.10
N SER A 186 -5.56 11.36 1.05
CA SER A 186 -5.82 11.93 2.36
C SER A 186 -4.52 12.06 3.12
N LEU A 187 -4.15 13.29 3.49
CA LEU A 187 -3.04 13.57 4.40
C LEU A 187 -3.61 13.96 5.75
N ASN A 188 -3.26 13.21 6.78
CA ASN A 188 -3.71 13.48 8.14
C ASN A 188 -2.58 14.10 8.95
N PHE A 189 -2.72 15.38 9.27
CA PHE A 189 -1.85 16.09 10.21
C PHE A 189 -2.52 16.18 11.58
N VAL A 190 -1.80 16.65 12.59
CA VAL A 190 -2.33 16.75 13.97
C VAL A 190 -3.59 17.64 14.01
N LYS A 191 -3.54 18.81 13.38
CA LYS A 191 -4.62 19.83 13.44
C LYS A 191 -5.54 19.89 12.23
N GLU A 192 -5.14 19.24 11.14
CA GLU A 192 -5.76 19.42 9.84
C GLU A 192 -5.73 18.11 9.04
N LYS A 193 -6.58 18.03 8.02
CA LYS A 193 -6.62 16.93 7.08
C LYS A 193 -6.77 17.49 5.68
N PHE A 194 -5.84 17.16 4.81
CA PHE A 194 -5.94 17.50 3.40
C PHE A 194 -6.56 16.32 2.67
N ILE A 195 -7.54 16.59 1.82
CA ILE A 195 -8.13 15.60 0.93
C ILE A 195 -8.06 16.13 -0.49
N MET A 196 -7.34 15.44 -1.35
CA MET A 196 -7.40 15.66 -2.79
C MET A 196 -8.21 14.55 -3.43
N CYS A 197 -9.17 14.92 -4.26
CA CYS A 197 -9.99 14.01 -5.05
C CYS A 197 -9.86 14.41 -6.52
N CYS A 198 -9.34 13.52 -7.35
CA CYS A 198 -9.37 13.67 -8.81
C CYS A 198 -10.34 12.63 -9.35
N ASN A 199 -11.39 13.10 -10.03
CA ASN A 199 -12.33 12.24 -10.75
C ASN A 199 -12.26 12.56 -12.23
N ASN A 200 -11.68 11.66 -13.02
CA ASN A 200 -11.55 11.84 -14.47
C ASN A 200 -12.88 11.70 -15.23
N VAL A 201 -13.95 11.26 -14.55
CA VAL A 201 -15.30 11.22 -15.14
C VAL A 201 -15.90 12.63 -15.28
N ASP A 202 -15.51 13.55 -14.39
CA ASP A 202 -16.06 14.91 -14.33
C ASP A 202 -15.01 15.98 -14.74
N GLU A 203 -13.80 15.57 -15.13
CA GLU A 203 -12.61 16.43 -15.39
C GLU A 203 -12.27 17.42 -14.25
N GLU A 204 -12.81 17.22 -13.06
CA GLU A 204 -12.70 18.16 -11.95
C GLU A 204 -11.73 17.61 -10.90
N THR A 205 -10.58 18.29 -10.75
CA THR A 205 -9.71 18.08 -9.60
C THR A 205 -10.19 18.96 -8.46
N LYS A 206 -10.69 18.33 -7.40
CA LYS A 206 -11.12 19.02 -6.17
C LYS A 206 -10.10 18.79 -5.07
N ILE A 207 -9.59 19.88 -4.50
CA ILE A 207 -8.84 19.79 -3.26
C ILE A 207 -9.65 20.45 -2.14
N VAL A 208 -9.81 19.70 -1.07
CA VAL A 208 -10.53 20.10 0.13
C VAL A 208 -9.58 20.05 1.31
N VAL A 209 -9.45 21.16 2.01
CA VAL A 209 -8.74 21.24 3.28
C VAL A 209 -9.78 21.22 4.40
N LEU A 210 -9.63 20.24 5.30
CA LEU A 210 -10.47 20.07 6.47
C LEU A 210 -9.71 20.48 7.71
N ASN A 211 -10.14 21.56 8.36
CA ASN A 211 -9.60 21.95 9.66
C ASN A 211 -10.28 21.13 10.76
N LYS A 212 -9.50 20.39 11.56
CA LYS A 212 -10.06 19.49 12.59
C LYS A 212 -10.52 20.23 13.84
N GLU A 213 -9.97 21.42 14.12
CA GLU A 213 -10.31 22.20 15.32
C GLU A 213 -11.67 22.89 15.16
N ILE A 214 -11.96 23.43 13.98
CA ILE A 214 -13.19 24.20 13.72
C ILE A 214 -14.22 23.48 12.84
N ARG A 215 -13.89 22.28 12.30
CA ARG A 215 -14.75 21.48 11.40
C ARG A 215 -15.20 22.24 10.14
N GLU A 216 -14.39 23.17 9.67
CA GLU A 216 -14.64 23.89 8.42
C GLU A 216 -13.97 23.16 7.24
N GLU A 217 -14.66 23.17 6.10
CA GLU A 217 -14.16 22.69 4.82
C GLU A 217 -13.85 23.90 3.93
N GLN A 218 -12.63 23.96 3.40
CA GLN A 218 -12.23 24.99 2.45
C GLN A 218 -11.79 24.33 1.14
N LEU A 219 -12.34 24.79 0.03
CA LEU A 219 -11.98 24.33 -1.31
C LEU A 219 -10.81 25.20 -1.78
N VAL A 220 -9.69 24.57 -2.12
CA VAL A 220 -8.43 25.27 -2.40
C VAL A 220 -7.94 24.86 -3.79
N GLY A 221 -7.48 25.83 -4.59
CA GLY A 221 -6.87 25.54 -5.88
C GLY A 221 -5.49 24.88 -5.73
N LEU A 222 -5.09 24.03 -6.70
CA LEU A 222 -3.74 23.44 -6.73
C LEU A 222 -2.64 24.51 -6.65
N ALA A 223 -2.83 25.61 -7.39
CA ALA A 223 -1.93 26.76 -7.37
C ALA A 223 -1.89 27.43 -6.00
N THR A 224 -3.04 27.60 -5.35
CA THR A 224 -3.13 28.20 -4.00
C THR A 224 -2.46 27.32 -2.95
N ILE A 225 -2.54 25.99 -3.06
CA ILE A 225 -1.75 25.10 -2.19
C ILE A 225 -0.27 25.30 -2.44
N LEU A 226 0.20 25.43 -3.68
CA LEU A 226 1.62 25.65 -3.98
C LEU A 226 2.12 27.08 -3.72
N GLU A 227 1.21 28.08 -3.65
CA GLU A 227 1.50 29.50 -3.41
C GLU A 227 1.34 29.92 -1.92
N GLU A 228 0.47 29.25 -1.15
CA GLU A 228 0.36 29.39 0.31
C GLU A 228 1.32 28.44 1.08
N ILE A 229 2.04 27.58 0.34
CA ILE A 229 3.18 26.78 0.78
C ILE A 229 4.43 27.63 0.56
#